data_AF-A0A9W7GBT4-F1
#
_entry.id   AF-A0A9W7GBT4-F1
#
_cell.length_a   1.000
_cell.length_b   1.000
_cell.length_c   1.000
_cell.angle_alpha   90.00
_cell.angle_beta   90.00
_cell.angle_gamma   90.00
#
_symmetry.space_group_name_H-M   'P 1'
#
loop_
_entity.id
_entity.type
_entity.pdbx_description
1 polymer ?
#
loop_
_entity_poly.entity_id
_entity_poly.type
_entity_poly.pdbx_seq_one_letter_code
_entity_poly.pdbx_strand_id
1 'polypeptide(L)'
;MIATPQVAVVRVGGGIMRGRKSGSSMTLKSSDIIEFLKKAEKDKMVKGVVLRIDSPGGDAIASDSIRAAIKDFKKPIVASMASVAASEVLQTFR
;
A
#
# COMPACT_ATOMS: atom_id res chain seq x y z
N MET A 1 -24.91 17.02 12.59
CA MET A 1 -23.53 17.07 12.02
C MET A 1 -23.43 15.96 10.97
N ILE A 2 -23.21 16.30 9.70
CA ILE A 2 -22.94 15.30 8.65
C ILE A 2 -21.44 15.05 8.67
N ALA A 3 -21.02 13.81 8.96
CA ALA A 3 -19.63 13.43 8.91
C ALA A 3 -19.17 13.40 7.43
N THR A 4 -18.06 14.08 7.11
CA THR A 4 -17.51 14.08 5.75
C THR A 4 -16.74 12.79 5.50
N PRO A 5 -17.17 11.93 4.56
CA PRO A 5 -16.43 10.73 4.20
C PRO A 5 -15.06 11.09 3.61
N GLN A 6 -14.05 10.27 3.89
CA GLN A 6 -12.67 10.49 3.46
C GLN A 6 -12.16 9.35 2.59
N VAL A 7 -11.25 9.68 1.67
CA VAL A 7 -10.47 8.71 0.90
C VAL A 7 -9.01 8.83 1.34
N ALA A 8 -8.46 7.73 1.83
CA ALA A 8 -7.08 7.65 2.28
C ALA A 8 -6.13 7.49 1.09
N VAL A 9 -5.00 8.18 1.07
CA VAL A 9 -3.98 8.04 0.02
C VAL A 9 -2.68 7.51 0.61
N VAL A 10 -2.22 6.37 0.12
CA VAL A 10 -0.94 5.75 0.49
C VAL A 10 0.03 5.88 -0.65
N ARG A 11 1.22 6.44 -0.39
CA ARG A 11 2.29 6.46 -1.39
C ARG A 11 3.18 5.25 -1.21
N VAL A 12 3.34 4.49 -2.28
CA VAL A 12 4.22 3.33 -2.42
C VAL A 12 5.37 3.71 -3.36
N GLY A 13 6.33 4.49 -2.88
CA GLY A 13 7.52 4.93 -3.60
C GLY A 13 8.79 4.14 -3.27
N GLY A 14 9.61 3.84 -4.28
CA GLY A 14 10.92 3.22 -4.11
C GLY A 14 10.91 1.72 -3.79
N GLY A 15 12.06 1.13 -3.47
CA GLY A 15 12.21 -0.33 -3.34
C GLY A 15 11.39 -0.91 -2.17
N ILE A 16 10.70 -2.02 -2.40
CA ILE A 16 9.94 -2.72 -1.35
C ILE A 16 10.84 -3.78 -0.69
N MET A 17 11.05 -3.69 0.62
CA MET A 17 11.92 -4.61 1.36
C MET A 17 11.24 -5.22 2.59
N ARG A 18 11.70 -6.41 2.99
CA ARG A 18 11.37 -7.04 4.29
C ARG A 18 12.27 -6.48 5.39
N GLY A 19 11.70 -6.06 6.52
CA GLY A 19 12.47 -5.85 7.76
C GLY A 19 12.34 -4.49 8.43
N ARG A 20 12.91 -4.39 9.65
CA ARG A 20 12.71 -3.27 10.59
C ARG A 20 13.79 -2.19 10.56
N LYS A 21 15.00 -2.43 10.03
CA LYS A 21 16.09 -1.43 10.01
C LYS A 21 16.98 -1.51 8.76
N SER A 22 17.40 -0.33 8.32
CA SER A 22 18.32 -0.03 7.20
C SER A 22 17.69 -0.06 5.80
N GLY A 23 17.17 1.10 5.40
CA GLY A 23 16.93 1.48 4.02
C GLY A 23 17.03 3.01 3.97
N SER A 24 17.59 3.56 2.91
CA SER A 24 17.66 5.01 2.69
C SER A 24 16.25 5.61 2.69
N SER A 25 16.13 6.95 2.68
CA SER A 25 14.84 7.67 2.64
C SER A 25 13.91 7.29 1.46
N MET A 26 14.33 6.38 0.59
CA MET A 26 13.65 5.88 -0.61
C MET A 26 13.21 4.40 -0.50
N THR A 27 13.30 3.75 0.65
CA THR A 27 12.86 2.35 0.82
C THR A 27 11.56 2.27 1.62
N LEU A 28 10.54 1.64 1.06
CA LEU A 28 9.28 1.37 1.78
C LEU A 28 9.23 -0.05 2.31
N LYS A 29 8.72 -0.18 3.53
CA LYS A 29 8.53 -1.47 4.19
C LYS A 29 7.12 -1.96 3.94
N SER A 30 6.97 -3.25 3.64
CA SER A 30 5.65 -3.87 3.54
C SER A 30 4.84 -3.78 4.83
N SER A 31 5.50 -3.80 5.99
CA SER A 31 4.85 -3.63 7.30
C SER A 31 4.09 -2.32 7.43
N ASP A 32 4.63 -1.24 6.87
CA ASP A 32 4.10 0.11 7.04
C ASP A 32 2.82 0.26 6.20
N ILE A 33 2.82 -0.32 4.99
CA ILE A 33 1.64 -0.39 4.11
C ILE A 33 0.53 -1.22 4.77
N ILE A 34 0.88 -2.39 5.34
CA ILE A 34 -0.08 -3.26 6.01
C ILE A 34 -0.67 -2.58 7.26
N GLU A 35 0.15 -1.89 8.05
CA GLU A 35 -0.32 -1.14 9.21
C GLU A 35 -1.25 0.00 8.80
N PHE A 36 -0.93 0.72 7.72
CA PHE A 36 -1.81 1.74 7.16
C PHE A 36 -3.17 1.16 6.76
N LEU A 37 -3.19 0.06 6.01
CA LEU A 37 -4.43 -0.60 5.60
C LEU A 37 -5.28 -0.98 6.82
N LYS A 38 -4.66 -1.52 7.88
CA LYS A 38 -5.35 -1.83 9.14
C LYS A 38 -5.94 -0.58 9.82
N LYS A 39 -5.24 0.55 9.80
CA LYS A 39 -5.76 1.83 10.34
C LYS A 39 -6.94 2.35 9.50
N ALA A 40 -6.78 2.36 8.18
CA ALA A 40 -7.81 2.78 7.24
C ALA A 40 -9.07 1.90 7.33
N GLU A 41 -8.94 0.61 7.64
CA GLU A 41 -10.08 -0.29 7.81
C GLU A 41 -10.89 0.04 9.07
N LYS A 42 -10.20 0.31 10.18
CA LYS A 42 -10.82 0.63 11.48
C LYS A 42 -11.48 2.01 11.51
N ASP A 43 -11.02 2.95 10.71
CA ASP A 43 -11.56 4.30 10.67
C ASP A 43 -12.90 4.35 9.91
N LYS A 44 -14.00 4.66 10.60
CA LYS A 44 -15.35 4.75 10.00
C LYS A 44 -15.50 5.91 9.00
N MET A 45 -14.65 6.95 9.08
CA MET A 45 -14.64 8.08 8.16
C MET A 45 -13.98 7.73 6.84
N VAL A 46 -12.99 6.83 6.86
CA VAL A 46 -12.35 6.33 5.64
C VAL A 46 -13.29 5.39 4.91
N LYS A 47 -13.68 5.75 3.69
CA LYS A 47 -14.57 4.97 2.81
C LYS A 47 -13.84 4.19 1.74
N GLY A 48 -12.56 4.47 1.51
CA GLY A 48 -11.72 3.77 0.55
C GLY A 48 -10.28 4.24 0.60
N VAL A 49 -9.41 3.53 -0.12
CA VAL A 49 -7.97 3.80 -0.17
C VAL A 49 -7.50 3.90 -1.62
N VAL A 50 -6.66 4.90 -1.91
CA VAL A 50 -5.89 4.99 -3.14
C VAL A 50 -4.44 4.62 -2.83
N LEU A 51 -3.93 3.58 -3.48
CA LEU A 51 -2.53 3.20 -3.43
C LEU A 51 -1.80 3.85 -4.62
N ARG A 52 -1.05 4.92 -4.36
CA ARG A 52 -0.23 5.60 -5.36
C ARG A 52 1.14 4.93 -5.45
N ILE A 53 1.39 4.21 -6.53
CA ILE A 53 2.58 3.35 -6.69
C ILE A 53 3.58 4.03 -7.60
N ASP A 54 4.82 4.17 -7.13
CA ASP A 54 5.98 4.65 -7.86
C ASP A 54 7.23 3.87 -7.41
N SER A 55 7.19 2.55 -7.65
CA SER A 55 8.16 1.60 -7.13
C SER A 55 8.75 0.73 -8.24
N PRO A 56 10.09 0.58 -8.28
CA PRO A 56 10.78 -0.34 -9.20
C PRO A 56 10.64 -1.81 -8.78
N GLY A 57 9.76 -2.13 -7.82
CA GLY A 57 9.65 -3.49 -7.28
C GLY A 57 10.63 -3.74 -6.14
N GLY A 58 10.95 -5.01 -5.92
CA GLY A 58 11.83 -5.42 -4.83
C GLY A 58 11.53 -6.83 -4.36
N ASP A 59 11.36 -6.99 -3.05
CA ASP A 59 11.17 -8.29 -2.42
C ASP A 59 9.79 -8.89 -2.77
N ALA A 60 9.82 -10.06 -3.42
CA ALA A 60 8.61 -10.79 -3.83
C ALA A 60 7.73 -11.18 -2.64
N ILE A 61 8.32 -11.57 -1.50
CA ILE A 61 7.59 -12.00 -0.31
C ILE A 61 6.98 -10.79 0.41
N ALA A 62 7.66 -9.64 0.38
CA ALA A 62 7.08 -8.38 0.84
C ALA A 62 5.87 -7.98 0.00
N SER A 63 5.96 -8.14 -1.32
CA SER A 63 4.87 -7.85 -2.27
C SER A 63 3.68 -8.80 -2.09
N ASP A 64 3.94 -10.09 -1.82
CA ASP A 64 2.90 -11.07 -1.48
C ASP A 64 2.21 -10.77 -0.15
N SER A 65 2.95 -10.29 0.85
CA SER A 65 2.38 -9.90 2.14
C SER A 65 1.44 -8.69 1.97
N ILE A 66 1.80 -7.73 1.12
CA ILE A 66 0.92 -6.60 0.78
C ILE A 66 -0.31 -7.09 0.03
N ARG A 67 -0.14 -8.02 -0.92
CA ARG A 67 -1.25 -8.62 -1.68
C ARG A 67 -2.26 -9.29 -0.78
N ALA A 68 -1.80 -10.09 0.18
CA ALA A 68 -2.66 -10.72 1.17
C ALA A 68 -3.46 -9.68 1.97
N ALA A 69 -2.81 -8.62 2.44
CA ALA A 69 -3.49 -7.56 3.17
C ALA A 69 -4.51 -6.78 2.33
N ILE A 70 -4.22 -6.53 1.04
CA ILE A 70 -5.17 -5.90 0.11
C ILE A 70 -6.39 -6.79 -0.11
N LYS A 71 -6.19 -8.11 -0.28
CA LYS A 71 -7.28 -9.08 -0.47
C LYS A 71 -8.20 -9.17 0.75
N ASP A 72 -7.64 -9.03 1.95
CA ASP A 72 -8.41 -9.11 3.18
C ASP A 72 -9.17 -7.82 3.51
N PHE A 73 -8.72 -6.68 2.99
CA PHE A 73 -9.27 -5.34 3.25
C PHE A 73 -10.70 -5.18 2.71
N LYS A 74 -11.62 -4.70 3.56
CA LYS A 74 -13.07 -4.69 3.26
C LYS A 74 -13.61 -3.47 2.52
N LYS A 75 -12.81 -2.43 2.30
CA LYS A 75 -13.26 -1.19 1.63
C LYS A 75 -12.66 -1.10 0.22
N PRO A 76 -13.23 -0.31 -0.70
CA PRO A 76 -12.66 -0.12 -2.03
C PRO A 76 -11.18 0.32 -1.97
N ILE A 77 -10.33 -0.39 -2.71
CA ILE A 77 -8.95 -0.01 -2.99
C ILE A 77 -8.82 0.29 -4.48
N VAL A 78 -8.22 1.42 -4.82
CA VAL A 78 -7.84 1.78 -6.19
C VAL A 78 -6.33 1.94 -6.25
N ALA A 79 -5.69 1.26 -7.19
CA ALA A 79 -4.28 1.47 -7.50
C ALA A 79 -4.13 2.62 -8.51
N SER A 80 -3.24 3.56 -8.22
CA SER A 80 -2.80 4.61 -9.13
C SER A 80 -1.31 4.40 -9.41
N MET A 81 -0.99 3.87 -10.59
CA MET A 81 0.39 3.59 -10.98
C MET A 81 1.01 4.83 -11.63
N ALA A 82 2.20 5.21 -11.16
CA ALA A 82 3.02 6.28 -11.71
C ALA A 82 4.00 5.74 -12.77
N SER A 83 5.04 6.50 -13.10
CA SER A 83 6.01 6.17 -14.17
C SER A 83 6.80 4.88 -13.92
N VAL A 84 7.07 4.53 -12.67
CA VAL A 84 7.80 3.31 -12.31
C VAL A 84 6.85 2.39 -11.55
N ALA A 85 6.31 1.39 -12.23
CA ALA A 85 5.55 0.31 -11.63
C ALA A 85 6.07 -1.02 -12.19
N ALA A 86 7.10 -1.56 -11.53
CA ALA A 86 7.74 -2.79 -11.99
C ALA A 86 6.91 -4.05 -11.72
N SER A 87 7.33 -5.15 -12.34
CA SER A 87 6.62 -6.43 -12.44
C SER A 87 6.07 -6.97 -11.11
N GLU A 88 6.83 -6.88 -10.03
CA GLU A 88 6.48 -7.48 -8.73
C GLU A 88 5.34 -6.73 -8.04
N VAL A 89 5.29 -5.40 -8.17
CA VAL A 89 4.18 -4.60 -7.61
C VAL A 89 2.90 -4.78 -8.42
N LEU A 90 3.01 -5.01 -9.73
CA LEU A 90 1.85 -5.34 -10.57
C LEU A 90 1.21 -6.67 -10.16
N GLN A 91 2.00 -7.65 -9.72
CA GLN A 91 1.48 -8.94 -9.23
C GLN A 91 0.66 -8.81 -7.95
N THR A 92 0.87 -7.75 -7.15
CA THR A 92 0.06 -7.46 -5.96
C THR A 92 -1.40 -7.14 -6.29
N PHE A 93 -1.69 -6.67 -7.51
CA PHE A 93 -3.03 -6.23 -7.93
C PHE A 93 -3.75 -7.19 -8.89
N ARG A 94 -3.16 -8.37 -9.12
CA ARG A 94 -3.80 -9.46 -9.87
C ARG A 94 -4.73 -10.31 -9.00
#